data_AF-A0A0K8R065-F1
#
_entry.id   AF-A0A0K8R065-F1
#
_cell.length_a   1.000
_cell.length_b   1.000
_cell.length_c   1.000
_cell.angle_alpha   90.00
_cell.angle_beta   90.00
_cell.angle_gamma   90.00
#
_symmetry.space_group_name_H-M   'P 1'
#
loop_
_entity.id
_entity.type
_entity.pdbx_description
1 polymer ?
#
loop_
_entity_poly.entity_id
_entity_poly.type
_entity_poly.pdbx_seq_one_letter_code
_entity_poly.pdbx_strand_id
1 'polypeptide(L)' 'MHTNSQEKIRTEEDYREALQRFLEIIEAPDGTPEAEELVELIRCLEIYEQENCN' A
#
# COMPACT_ATOMS: atom_id res chain seq x y z
N MET A 1 -11.78 -19.40 -0.67
CA MET A 1 -10.48 -18.98 -0.09
C MET A 1 -10.35 -17.51 -0.43
N HIS A 2 -10.55 -16.62 0.54
CA HIS A 2 -10.34 -15.18 0.31
C HIS A 2 -8.85 -14.92 0.50
N THR A 3 -8.08 -15.04 -0.57
CA THR A 3 -6.70 -14.58 -0.60
C THR A 3 -6.76 -13.08 -0.83
N ASN A 4 -6.53 -12.29 0.23
CA ASN A 4 -6.20 -10.86 0.10
C ASN A 4 -4.89 -10.77 -0.69
N SER A 5 -5.01 -10.59 -2.00
CA SER A 5 -3.90 -10.55 -2.95
C SER A 5 -3.52 -9.11 -3.29
N GLN A 6 -3.20 -8.29 -2.29
CA GLN A 6 -2.28 -7.18 -2.51
C GLN A 6 -0.92 -7.66 -2.02
N GLU A 7 -0.09 -8.03 -3.00
CA GLU A 7 1.19 -8.67 -2.80
C GLU A 7 2.08 -7.79 -1.92
N LYS A 8 2.69 -8.43 -0.91
CA LYS A 8 3.67 -7.81 -0.02
C LYS A 8 4.70 -7.06 -0.86
N ILE A 9 4.91 -5.77 -0.62
CA ILE A 9 5.97 -4.98 -1.25
C ILE A 9 7.32 -5.67 -0.94
N ARG A 10 8.02 -6.15 -1.96
CA ARG A 10 9.29 -6.90 -1.80
C ARG A 10 10.45 -6.23 -2.49
N THR A 11 10.19 -5.56 -3.60
CA THR A 11 11.19 -4.86 -4.39
C THR A 11 11.04 -3.35 -4.29
N GLU A 12 12.07 -2.62 -4.69
CA GLU A 12 12.00 -1.16 -4.80
C GLU A 12 11.02 -0.72 -5.90
N GLU A 13 10.80 -1.55 -6.92
CA GLU A 13 9.80 -1.30 -7.96
C GLU A 13 8.39 -1.39 -7.37
N ASP A 14 8.08 -2.46 -6.64
CA ASP A 14 6.80 -2.63 -5.93
C ASP A 14 6.54 -1.45 -4.98
N TYR A 15 7.58 -0.97 -4.30
CA TYR A 15 7.48 0.15 -3.36
C TYR A 15 7.15 1.45 -4.10
N ARG A 16 7.79 1.68 -5.25
CA ARG A 16 7.49 2.85 -6.10
C ARG A 16 6.08 2.79 -6.67
N GLU A 17 5.62 1.64 -7.13
CA GLU A 17 4.25 1.46 -7.64
C GLU A 17 3.20 1.66 -6.53
N ALA A 18 3.44 1.08 -5.35
CA ALA A 18 2.57 1.27 -4.19
C ALA A 18 2.53 2.73 -3.72
N LEU A 19 3.66 3.43 -3.74
CA LEU A 19 3.72 4.87 -3.45
C LEU A 19 2.96 5.70 -4.49
N GLN A 20 3.08 5.37 -5.77
CA GLN A 20 2.34 6.06 -6.81
C GLN A 20 0.84 5.89 -6.59
N ARG A 21 0.39 4.66 -6.31
CA ARG A 21 -1.02 4.38 -6.02
C ARG A 21 -1.51 5.09 -4.76
N PHE A 22 -0.70 5.12 -3.71
CA PHE A 22 -0.97 5.88 -2.49
C PHE A 22 -1.23 7.36 -2.80
N LEU A 23 -0.38 8.00 -3.62
CA LEU A 23 -0.56 9.40 -4.02
C LEU A 23 -1.82 9.64 -4.85
N GLU A 24 -2.26 8.67 -5.65
CA GLU A 24 -3.50 8.78 -6.43
C GLU A 24 -4.76 8.74 -5.56
N ILE A 25 -4.72 8.01 -4.44
CA ILE A 25 -5.90 7.75 -3.62
C ILE A 25 -5.86 8.41 -2.23
N ILE A 26 -4.81 9.18 -1.91
CA ILE A 26 -4.65 9.84 -0.60
C ILE A 26 -5.77 10.86 -0.30
N GLU A 27 -6.40 11.41 -1.32
CA GLU A 27 -7.53 12.35 -1.18
C GLU A 27 -8.90 11.66 -1.30
N ALA A 28 -8.94 10.32 -1.30
CA ALA A 28 -10.18 9.58 -1.36
C ALA A 28 -11.07 9.89 -0.13
N PRO A 29 -12.38 10.14 -0.33
CA PRO A 29 -13.30 10.38 0.78
C PRO A 29 -13.44 9.15 1.69
N ASP A 30 -13.70 9.39 2.97
CA ASP A 30 -14.02 8.31 3.91
C ASP A 30 -15.23 7.49 3.44
N GLY A 31 -15.14 6.18 3.63
CA GLY A 31 -16.20 5.24 3.26
C GLY A 31 -16.23 4.85 1.78
N THR A 32 -15.23 5.26 0.98
CA THR A 32 -15.01 4.69 -0.35
C THR A 32 -14.03 3.51 -0.30
N PRO A 33 -14.08 2.58 -1.27
CA PRO A 33 -13.12 1.47 -1.35
C PRO A 33 -11.67 1.93 -1.40
N GLU A 34 -11.41 3.10 -2.00
CA GLU A 34 -10.08 3.69 -2.08
C GLU A 34 -9.54 4.12 -0.71
N ALA A 35 -10.40 4.54 0.21
CA ALA A 35 -10.00 4.82 1.58
C ALA A 35 -9.60 3.54 2.34
N GLU A 36 -10.28 2.41 2.09
CA GLU A 36 -9.88 1.10 2.61
C GLU A 36 -8.54 0.64 2.00
N GLU A 37 -8.37 0.82 0.68
CA GLU A 37 -7.12 0.52 -0.04
C GLU A 37 -5.95 1.38 0.48
N LEU A 38 -6.18 2.65 0.80
CA LEU A 38 -5.17 3.55 1.35
C LEU A 38 -4.60 3.02 2.68
N VAL A 39 -5.46 2.50 3.56
CA VAL A 39 -5.05 1.90 4.84
C VAL A 39 -4.18 0.68 4.61
N GLU A 40 -4.52 -0.17 3.64
CA GLU A 40 -3.70 -1.35 3.31
C GLU A 40 -2.35 -0.95 2.69
N LEU A 41 -2.33 0.06 1.80
CA LEU A 41 -1.09 0.57 1.19
C LEU A 41 -0.12 1.13 2.23
N ILE A 42 -0.61 1.95 3.18
CA ILE A 42 0.22 2.48 4.27
C ILE A 42 0.89 1.33 5.03
N ARG A 43 0.11 0.32 5.42
CA ARG A 43 0.63 -0.82 6.17
C ARG A 43 1.70 -1.59 5.39
N CYS A 44 1.50 -1.77 4.08
CA CYS A 44 2.47 -2.44 3.21
C CYS A 44 3.78 -1.64 3.08
N LEU A 45 3.68 -0.32 2.93
CA LEU A 45 4.83 0.59 2.85
C LEU A 45 5.64 0.57 4.16
N GLU A 46 4.97 0.68 5.31
CA GLU A 46 5.62 0.62 6.62
C GLU A 46 6.37 -0.71 6.84
N ILE A 47 5.77 -1.83 6.45
CA ILE A 47 6.42 -3.15 6.57
C ILE A 47 7.70 -3.20 5.72
N TYR A 48 7.65 -2.71 4.47
CA TYR A 48 8.80 -2.69 3.60
C TYR A 48 9.93 -1.81 4.16
N GLU A 49 9.59 -0.62 4.67
CA GLU A 49 10.57 0.28 5.27
C GLU A 49 11.22 -0.33 6.51
N GLN A 50 10.46 -1.02 7.36
CA GLN A 50 11.02 -1.74 8.51
C GLN A 50 11.96 -2.88 8.12
N GLU A 51 11.64 -3.61 7.04
CA GLU A 51 12.45 -4.74 6.59
C GLU A 51 13.74 -4.29 5.86
N ASN A 52 13.73 -3.13 5.18
CA ASN A 52 14.80 -2.72 4.26
C ASN A 52 15.56 -1.42 4.61
N CYS A 53 15.01 -0.52 5.41
CA CYS A 53 15.62 0.79 5.75
C CYS A 53 16.11 0.89 7.20
N ASN A 54 16.27 -0.24 7.89
CA ASN A 54 16.74 -0.31 9.29
C ASN A 54 18.26 -0.44 9.42
#